data_AF-A0A7W8EFJ0-F1
#
_entry.id   AF-A0A7W8EFJ0-F1
#
_cell.length_a   1.000
_cell.length_b   1.000
_cell.length_c   1.000
_cell.angle_alpha   90.00
_cell.angle_beta   90.00
_cell.angle_gamma   90.00
#
_symmetry.space_group_name_H-M   'P 1'
#
loop_
_entity.id
_entity.type
_entity.pdbx_description
1 polymer ?
#
loop_
_entity_poly.entity_id
_entity_poly.type
_entity_poly.pdbx_seq_one_letter_code
_entity_poly.pdbx_strand_id
1 'polypeptide(L)'
;MSSLILAHTRYLMIEQLRVPIGLVASSFFPAAAMLAFVVPFVGDNPVAATRATGSMMLFGAISAALISLAVSVSQDREQPWNPYLRTLPAGPLPAFAGRILTTLVAMLISVIPVLIIAAAFTTAQVTPVRLVLGLGALVAATTPFLLLGLFIGYSMPSKGAIAVSQVVFFPLAILGGLLLPLQMMPSFVQTLSLFLPSRGAGELVWWAVTGVAPNVTALVTLAAWIAVIAALAAWAYRRDEGRRFA
;
A
#
# COMPACT_ATOMS: atom_id res chain seq x y z
N MET A 1 -10.08 -25.95 1.04
CA MET A 1 -9.99 -24.49 1.29
C MET A 1 -8.79 -23.85 0.62
N SER A 2 -7.57 -24.39 0.76
CA SER A 2 -6.36 -23.91 0.06
C SER A 2 -6.51 -23.86 -1.47
N SER A 3 -7.16 -24.86 -2.08
CA SER A 3 -7.46 -24.89 -3.52
C SER A 3 -8.34 -23.73 -3.99
N LEU A 4 -9.34 -23.34 -3.19
CA LEU A 4 -10.25 -22.23 -3.51
C LEU A 4 -9.58 -20.88 -3.35
N ILE A 5 -8.70 -20.72 -2.35
CA ILE A 5 -7.88 -19.51 -2.18
C ILE A 5 -6.98 -19.33 -3.41
N LEU A 6 -6.29 -20.40 -3.83
CA LEU A 6 -5.42 -20.37 -5.00
C LEU A 6 -6.21 -20.04 -6.28
N ALA A 7 -7.41 -20.61 -6.45
CA ALA A 7 -8.27 -20.33 -7.59
C ALA A 7 -8.69 -18.86 -7.66
N HIS A 8 -9.11 -18.26 -6.53
CA HIS A 8 -9.45 -16.83 -6.46
C HIS A 8 -8.23 -15.95 -6.72
N THR A 9 -7.08 -16.29 -6.14
CA THR A 9 -5.82 -15.57 -6.35
C THR A 9 -5.45 -15.58 -7.84
N ARG A 10 -5.51 -16.76 -8.47
CA ARG A 10 -5.22 -16.94 -9.90
C ARG A 10 -6.19 -16.15 -10.78
N TYR A 11 -7.48 -16.19 -10.46
CA TYR A 11 -8.51 -15.42 -11.19
C TYR A 11 -8.19 -13.91 -11.17
N LEU A 12 -8.01 -13.34 -9.99
CA LEU A 12 -7.72 -11.91 -9.82
C LEU A 12 -6.36 -11.52 -10.44
N MET A 13 -5.35 -12.41 -10.35
CA MET A 13 -4.06 -12.21 -11.00
C MET A 13 -4.16 -12.18 -12.52
N ILE A 14 -4.90 -13.11 -13.11
CA ILE A 14 -5.11 -13.14 -14.58
C ILE A 14 -5.85 -11.89 -15.02
N GLU A 15 -6.87 -11.46 -14.27
CA GLU A 15 -7.58 -10.21 -14.55
C GLU A 15 -6.63 -9.01 -14.54
N GLN A 16 -5.78 -8.90 -13.52
CA GLN A 16 -4.81 -7.82 -13.41
C GLN A 16 -3.73 -7.86 -14.51
N LEU A 17 -3.25 -9.05 -14.89
CA LEU A 17 -2.26 -9.24 -15.95
C LEU A 17 -2.83 -8.94 -17.35
N ARG A 18 -4.15 -9.10 -17.54
CA ARG A 18 -4.84 -8.69 -18.78
C ARG A 18 -4.94 -7.18 -18.93
N VAL A 19 -4.77 -6.42 -17.85
CA VAL A 19 -4.75 -4.95 -17.84
C VAL A 19 -3.36 -4.47 -17.40
N PRO A 20 -2.31 -4.69 -18.23
CA PRO A 20 -0.92 -4.43 -17.83
C PRO A 20 -0.68 -2.96 -17.48
N ILE A 21 -1.43 -2.04 -18.10
CA ILE A 21 -1.36 -0.61 -17.78
C ILE A 21 -1.72 -0.32 -16.31
N GLY A 22 -2.57 -1.13 -15.67
CA GLY A 22 -2.90 -0.98 -14.25
C GLY A 22 -1.72 -1.27 -13.33
N LEU A 23 -0.93 -2.31 -13.65
CA LEU A 23 0.30 -2.64 -12.93
C LEU A 23 1.36 -1.56 -13.12
N VAL A 24 1.56 -1.10 -14.36
CA VAL A 24 2.51 -0.04 -14.69
C VAL A 24 2.10 1.29 -14.04
N ALA A 25 0.82 1.66 -14.08
CA ALA A 25 0.35 2.94 -13.53
C ALA A 25 0.64 3.09 -12.04
N SER A 26 0.51 2.01 -11.25
CA SER A 26 0.78 2.03 -9.81
C SER A 26 2.25 2.28 -9.47
N SER A 27 3.17 1.83 -10.33
CA SER A 27 4.63 1.98 -10.17
C SER A 27 5.20 3.19 -10.91
N PHE A 28 4.43 3.76 -11.85
CA PHE A 28 4.87 4.85 -12.70
C PHE A 28 5.27 6.08 -11.89
N PHE A 29 4.40 6.56 -11.00
CA PHE A 29 4.71 7.76 -10.20
C PHE A 29 5.97 7.61 -9.33
N PRO A 30 6.13 6.56 -8.49
CA PRO A 30 7.35 6.42 -7.70
C PRO A 30 8.61 6.21 -8.55
N ALA A 31 8.51 5.53 -9.69
CA ALA A 31 9.62 5.39 -10.64
C ALA A 31 9.99 6.73 -11.30
N ALA A 32 9.00 7.50 -11.74
CA ALA A 32 9.21 8.84 -12.29
C ALA A 32 9.78 9.79 -11.23
N ALA A 33 9.29 9.72 -9.99
CA ALA A 33 9.78 10.50 -8.87
C ALA A 33 11.23 10.12 -8.50
N MET A 34 11.62 8.85 -8.64
CA MET A 34 13.02 8.45 -8.51
C MET A 34 13.89 9.21 -9.52
N LEU A 35 13.52 9.20 -10.81
CA LEU A 35 14.30 9.87 -11.86
C LEU A 35 14.27 11.39 -11.76
N ALA A 36 13.13 11.97 -11.40
CA ALA A 36 12.94 13.43 -11.34
C ALA A 36 13.52 14.06 -10.06
N PHE A 37 13.47 13.35 -8.93
CA PHE A 37 13.78 13.92 -7.62
C PHE A 37 14.86 13.17 -6.85
N VAL A 38 14.85 11.83 -6.85
CA VAL A 38 15.84 11.09 -6.04
C VAL A 38 17.21 11.10 -6.71
N VAL A 39 17.29 10.71 -7.98
CA VAL A 39 18.54 10.65 -8.75
C VAL A 39 19.25 12.00 -8.79
N PRO A 40 18.60 13.13 -9.13
CA PRO A 40 19.33 14.40 -9.30
C PRO A 40 19.71 15.09 -7.98
N PHE A 41 18.89 14.95 -6.93
CA PHE A 41 19.07 15.74 -5.70
C PHE A 41 19.69 14.95 -4.55
N VAL A 42 19.56 13.62 -4.55
CA VAL A 42 19.93 12.77 -3.40
C VAL A 42 20.72 11.52 -3.84
N GLY A 43 20.86 11.28 -5.15
CA GLY A 43 21.44 10.07 -5.72
C GLY A 43 22.89 9.80 -5.30
N ASP A 44 23.68 10.85 -5.05
CA ASP A 44 25.09 10.73 -4.69
C ASP A 44 25.36 10.48 -3.20
N ASN A 45 24.34 10.54 -2.35
CA ASN A 45 24.45 10.26 -0.93
C ASN A 45 23.91 8.85 -0.62
N PRO A 46 24.74 7.87 -0.25
CA PRO A 46 24.30 6.48 -0.08
C PRO A 46 23.16 6.30 0.92
N VAL A 47 23.22 6.98 2.07
CA VAL A 47 22.23 6.83 3.14
C VAL A 47 20.92 7.49 2.74
N ALA A 48 21.00 8.69 2.17
CA ALA A 48 19.82 9.44 1.77
C ALA A 48 19.14 8.82 0.54
N ALA A 49 19.91 8.31 -0.42
CA ALA A 49 19.41 7.54 -1.56
C ALA A 49 18.69 6.27 -1.10
N THR A 50 19.29 5.45 -0.23
CA THR A 50 18.64 4.24 0.31
C THR A 50 17.33 4.57 1.03
N ARG A 51 17.31 5.66 1.83
CA ARG A 51 16.09 6.09 2.53
C ARG A 51 15.01 6.55 1.56
N ALA A 52 15.37 7.35 0.56
CA ALA A 52 14.45 7.85 -0.46
C ALA A 52 13.88 6.72 -1.34
N THR A 53 14.71 5.74 -1.71
CA THR A 53 14.27 4.51 -2.36
C THR A 53 13.24 3.78 -1.50
N GLY A 54 13.51 3.60 -0.20
CA GLY A 54 12.55 3.01 0.74
C GLY A 54 11.21 3.76 0.79
N SER A 55 11.25 5.10 0.75
CA SER A 55 10.02 5.92 0.66
C SER A 55 9.26 5.69 -0.64
N MET A 56 9.94 5.62 -1.79
CA MET A 56 9.30 5.40 -3.09
C MET A 56 8.75 3.98 -3.23
N MET A 57 9.42 2.98 -2.66
CA MET A 57 8.89 1.62 -2.52
C MET A 57 7.58 1.63 -1.72
N LEU A 58 7.58 2.28 -0.55
CA LEU A 58 6.40 2.40 0.29
C LEU A 58 5.28 3.19 -0.39
N PHE A 59 5.61 4.24 -1.15
CA PHE A 59 4.64 5.03 -1.90
C PHE A 59 3.88 4.17 -2.92
N GLY A 60 4.59 3.41 -3.77
CA GLY A 60 3.98 2.50 -4.73
C GLY A 60 3.17 1.40 -4.05
N ALA A 61 3.70 0.88 -2.95
CA ALA A 61 3.07 -0.17 -2.17
C ALA A 61 1.75 0.28 -1.53
N ILE A 62 1.71 1.49 -0.96
CA ILE A 62 0.48 2.10 -0.43
C ILE A 62 -0.51 2.37 -1.56
N SER A 63 -0.05 2.88 -2.72
CA SER A 63 -0.93 3.12 -3.87
C SER A 63 -1.68 1.85 -4.29
N ALA A 64 -0.97 0.72 -4.40
CA ALA A 64 -1.58 -0.57 -4.72
C ALA A 64 -2.53 -1.05 -3.60
N ALA A 65 -2.10 -0.98 -2.33
CA ALA A 65 -2.85 -1.46 -1.18
C ALA A 65 -4.11 -0.64 -0.86
N LEU A 66 -4.07 0.67 -1.11
CA LEU A 66 -5.17 1.59 -0.83
C LEU A 66 -6.03 1.86 -2.05
N ILE A 67 -5.45 2.44 -3.11
CA ILE A 67 -6.21 2.93 -4.26
C ILE A 67 -6.68 1.76 -5.10
N SER A 68 -5.77 0.92 -5.60
CA SER A 68 -6.15 -0.18 -6.50
C SER A 68 -7.10 -1.15 -5.82
N LEU A 69 -6.88 -1.46 -4.54
CA LEU A 69 -7.76 -2.33 -3.77
C LEU A 69 -9.14 -1.70 -3.54
N ALA A 70 -9.22 -0.43 -3.13
CA ALA A 70 -10.50 0.24 -2.92
C ALA A 70 -11.36 0.22 -4.19
N VAL A 71 -10.74 0.54 -5.33
CA VAL A 71 -11.39 0.55 -6.63
C VAL A 71 -11.85 -0.86 -7.02
N SER A 72 -10.95 -1.85 -6.98
CA SER A 72 -11.29 -3.24 -7.33
C SER A 72 -12.42 -3.80 -6.46
N VAL A 73 -12.39 -3.58 -5.14
CA VAL A 73 -13.46 -4.05 -4.24
C VAL A 73 -14.79 -3.37 -4.53
N SER A 74 -14.77 -2.05 -4.78
CA SER A 74 -16.00 -1.32 -5.12
C SER A 74 -16.60 -1.75 -6.46
N GLN A 75 -15.76 -2.01 -7.47
CA GLN A 75 -16.19 -2.47 -8.79
C GLN A 75 -16.76 -3.89 -8.73
N ASP A 76 -16.12 -4.80 -8.01
CA ASP A 76 -16.61 -6.17 -7.87
C ASP A 76 -17.96 -6.21 -7.16
N ARG A 77 -18.23 -5.27 -6.25
CA ARG A 77 -19.55 -5.12 -5.62
C ARG A 77 -20.61 -4.58 -6.56
N GLU A 78 -20.24 -3.94 -7.65
CA GLU A 78 -21.18 -3.48 -8.69
C GLU A 78 -21.47 -4.58 -9.72
N GLN A 79 -20.62 -5.61 -9.82
CA GLN A 79 -20.82 -6.72 -10.74
C GLN A 79 -21.75 -7.82 -10.19
N PRO A 80 -22.63 -8.42 -11.02
CA PRO A 80 -23.51 -9.53 -10.63
C PRO A 80 -22.77 -10.80 -10.17
N TRP A 81 -21.50 -10.95 -10.56
CA TRP A 81 -20.68 -12.12 -10.22
C TRP A 81 -20.42 -12.25 -8.71
N ASN A 82 -20.25 -11.14 -8.00
CA ASN A 82 -19.91 -11.15 -6.59
C ASN A 82 -21.08 -11.63 -5.69
N PRO A 83 -22.34 -11.18 -5.88
CA PRO A 83 -23.50 -11.81 -5.25
C PRO A 83 -23.64 -13.30 -5.56
N TYR A 84 -23.40 -13.71 -6.82
CA TYR A 84 -23.45 -15.13 -7.20
C TYR A 84 -22.45 -15.98 -6.41
N LEU A 85 -21.18 -15.56 -6.33
CA LEU A 85 -20.14 -16.27 -5.57
C LEU A 85 -20.51 -16.44 -4.09
N ARG A 86 -21.23 -15.48 -3.49
CA ARG A 86 -21.68 -15.54 -2.09
C ARG A 86 -22.80 -16.56 -1.86
N THR A 87 -23.50 -17.01 -2.90
CA THR A 87 -24.50 -18.10 -2.80
C THR A 87 -23.88 -19.49 -2.77
N LEU A 88 -22.60 -19.62 -3.17
CA LEU A 88 -21.90 -20.89 -3.20
C LEU A 88 -21.40 -21.30 -1.81
N PRO A 89 -21.30 -22.61 -1.51
CA PRO A 89 -20.85 -23.13 -0.21
C PRO A 89 -19.31 -23.02 -0.03
N ALA A 90 -18.72 -21.87 -0.37
CA ALA A 90 -17.28 -21.60 -0.26
C ALA A 90 -16.89 -20.77 0.98
N GLY A 91 -17.86 -20.05 1.56
CA GLY A 91 -17.62 -19.07 2.62
C GLY A 91 -16.86 -17.82 2.12
N PRO A 92 -16.68 -16.80 2.97
CA PRO A 92 -16.04 -15.54 2.58
C PRO A 92 -14.51 -15.61 2.53
N LEU A 93 -13.91 -16.55 3.25
CA LEU A 93 -12.47 -16.64 3.45
C LEU A 93 -11.67 -16.84 2.14
N PRO A 94 -12.07 -17.69 1.18
CA PRO A 94 -11.31 -17.90 -0.05
C PRO A 94 -11.18 -16.64 -0.92
N ALA A 95 -12.28 -15.91 -1.10
CA ALA A 95 -12.30 -14.69 -1.89
C ALA A 95 -11.52 -13.57 -1.21
N PHE A 96 -11.66 -13.44 0.11
CA PHE A 96 -10.92 -12.47 0.91
C PHE A 96 -9.41 -12.74 0.85
N ALA A 97 -8.97 -13.95 1.21
CA ALA A 97 -7.57 -14.32 1.22
C ALA A 97 -6.93 -14.22 -0.17
N GLY A 98 -7.65 -14.66 -1.21
CA GLY A 98 -7.17 -14.53 -2.59
C GLY A 98 -6.93 -13.08 -2.98
N ARG A 99 -7.81 -12.17 -2.57
CA ARG A 99 -7.65 -10.73 -2.82
C ARG A 99 -6.47 -10.12 -2.07
N ILE A 100 -6.27 -10.49 -0.81
CA ILE A 100 -5.10 -10.05 -0.03
C ILE A 100 -3.82 -10.50 -0.72
N LEU A 101 -3.73 -11.78 -1.11
CA LEU A 101 -2.57 -12.31 -1.82
C LEU A 101 -2.33 -11.60 -3.16
N THR A 102 -3.38 -11.39 -3.95
CA THR A 102 -3.28 -10.65 -5.22
C THR A 102 -2.74 -9.23 -4.99
N THR A 103 -3.25 -8.53 -3.98
CA THR A 103 -2.82 -7.17 -3.64
C THR A 103 -1.37 -7.13 -3.20
N LEU A 104 -0.93 -8.09 -2.37
CA LEU A 104 0.46 -8.18 -1.91
C LEU A 104 1.43 -8.46 -3.07
N VAL A 105 1.05 -9.32 -4.01
CA VAL A 105 1.89 -9.57 -5.20
C VAL A 105 1.94 -8.33 -6.08
N ALA A 106 0.81 -7.66 -6.34
CA ALA A 106 0.79 -6.41 -7.11
C ALA A 106 1.65 -5.31 -6.46
N MET A 107 1.58 -5.21 -5.13
CA MET A 107 2.42 -4.33 -4.32
C MET A 107 3.91 -4.62 -4.55
N LEU A 108 4.34 -5.87 -4.46
CA LEU A 108 5.72 -6.26 -4.68
C LEU A 108 6.18 -6.04 -6.13
N ILE A 109 5.31 -6.26 -7.12
CA ILE A 109 5.60 -5.95 -8.52
C ILE A 109 5.82 -4.44 -8.70
N SER A 110 5.02 -3.61 -8.02
CA SER A 110 5.11 -2.14 -8.15
C SER A 110 6.45 -1.57 -7.68
N VAL A 111 7.18 -2.31 -6.84
CA VAL A 111 8.48 -1.93 -6.29
C VAL A 111 9.63 -2.19 -7.26
N ILE A 112 9.46 -3.10 -8.22
CA ILE A 112 10.54 -3.54 -9.11
C ILE A 112 11.17 -2.37 -9.88
N PRO A 113 10.40 -1.46 -10.53
CA PRO A 113 11.00 -0.34 -11.26
C PRO A 113 11.80 0.60 -10.35
N VAL A 114 11.35 0.82 -9.11
CA VAL A 114 12.04 1.67 -8.12
C VAL A 114 13.40 1.07 -7.76
N LEU A 115 13.46 -0.24 -7.54
CA LEU A 115 14.72 -0.94 -7.24
C LEU A 115 15.68 -0.93 -8.43
N ILE A 116 15.18 -1.12 -9.65
CA ILE A 116 15.99 -1.06 -10.87
C ILE A 116 16.61 0.34 -11.01
N ILE A 117 15.81 1.40 -10.85
CA ILE A 117 16.31 2.78 -10.96
C ILE A 117 17.31 3.09 -9.85
N ALA A 118 17.05 2.68 -8.61
CA ALA A 118 17.97 2.88 -7.50
C ALA A 118 19.33 2.20 -7.77
N ALA A 119 19.32 0.95 -8.22
CA ALA A 119 20.55 0.20 -8.50
C ALA A 119 21.33 0.75 -9.70
N ALA A 120 20.66 1.30 -10.72
CA ALA A 120 21.30 1.78 -11.93
C ALA A 120 21.77 3.25 -11.86
N PHE A 121 21.07 4.10 -11.10
CA PHE A 121 21.24 5.56 -11.18
C PHE A 121 21.50 6.24 -9.82
N THR A 122 21.68 5.48 -8.74
CA THR A 122 21.98 6.06 -7.42
C THR A 122 23.10 5.31 -6.72
N THR A 123 23.68 5.95 -5.71
CA THR A 123 24.66 5.34 -4.79
C THR A 123 24.00 4.59 -3.63
N ALA A 124 22.69 4.29 -3.72
CA ALA A 124 21.95 3.58 -2.67
C ALA A 124 22.62 2.24 -2.34
N GLN A 125 22.98 2.06 -1.07
CA GLN A 125 23.59 0.83 -0.57
C GLN A 125 22.59 0.09 0.31
N VAL A 126 22.28 -1.15 -0.06
CA VAL A 126 21.48 -2.06 0.75
C VAL A 126 22.07 -3.47 0.67
N THR A 127 22.38 -4.05 1.83
CA THR A 127 22.80 -5.46 1.88
C THR A 127 21.62 -6.36 1.50
N PRO A 128 21.84 -7.56 0.91
CA PRO A 128 20.75 -8.49 0.58
C PRO A 128 19.84 -8.81 1.78
N VAL A 129 20.41 -8.95 2.98
CA VAL A 129 19.65 -9.19 4.22
C VAL A 129 18.70 -8.03 4.52
N ARG A 130 19.20 -6.78 4.47
CA ARG A 130 18.39 -5.57 4.66
C ARG A 130 17.33 -5.38 3.57
N LEU A 131 17.60 -5.82 2.35
CA LEU A 131 16.61 -5.79 1.27
C LEU A 131 15.45 -6.74 1.58
N VAL A 132 15.74 -7.97 1.98
CA VAL A 132 14.70 -8.94 2.39
C VAL A 132 13.92 -8.43 3.60
N LEU A 133 14.62 -7.89 4.60
CA LEU A 133 13.97 -7.24 5.75
C LEU A 133 13.11 -6.06 5.32
N GLY A 134 13.58 -5.24 4.37
CA GLY A 134 12.84 -4.12 3.80
C GLY A 134 11.55 -4.53 3.09
N LEU A 135 11.59 -5.63 2.32
CA LEU A 135 10.40 -6.19 1.68
C LEU A 135 9.41 -6.76 2.70
N GLY A 136 9.89 -7.43 3.76
CA GLY A 136 9.05 -7.88 4.86
C GLY A 136 8.43 -6.72 5.65
N ALA A 137 9.24 -5.69 5.94
CA ALA A 137 8.79 -4.46 6.58
C ALA A 137 7.76 -3.72 5.71
N LEU A 138 7.88 -3.77 4.39
CA LEU A 138 6.92 -3.18 3.46
C LEU A 138 5.54 -3.83 3.61
N VAL A 139 5.47 -5.16 3.69
CA VAL A 139 4.21 -5.89 3.91
C VAL A 139 3.56 -5.49 5.25
N ALA A 140 4.35 -5.41 6.32
CA ALA A 140 3.84 -4.97 7.61
C ALA A 140 3.38 -3.49 7.57
N ALA A 141 4.18 -2.61 6.97
CA ALA A 141 3.94 -1.18 6.86
C ALA A 141 2.70 -0.84 6.02
N THR A 142 2.37 -1.65 5.01
CA THR A 142 1.19 -1.43 4.16
C THR A 142 -0.12 -1.96 4.75
N THR A 143 -0.07 -2.73 5.84
CA THR A 143 -1.25 -3.33 6.48
C THR A 143 -2.39 -2.33 6.77
N PRO A 144 -2.18 -1.15 7.39
CA PRO A 144 -3.28 -0.21 7.65
C PRO A 144 -3.88 0.34 6.35
N PHE A 145 -3.08 0.48 5.30
CA PHE A 145 -3.53 1.00 4.00
C PHE A 145 -4.33 -0.02 3.21
N LEU A 146 -3.96 -1.31 3.33
CA LEU A 146 -4.76 -2.41 2.83
C LEU A 146 -6.13 -2.45 3.52
N LEU A 147 -6.16 -2.33 4.85
CA LEU A 147 -7.41 -2.26 5.61
C LEU A 147 -8.24 -1.02 5.23
N LEU A 148 -7.59 0.11 5.00
CA LEU A 148 -8.25 1.35 4.58
C LEU A 148 -8.82 1.22 3.15
N GLY A 149 -8.10 0.56 2.25
CA GLY A 149 -8.57 0.22 0.91
C GLY A 149 -9.82 -0.65 0.96
N LEU A 150 -9.83 -1.69 1.80
CA LEU A 150 -11.03 -2.50 2.06
C LEU A 150 -12.17 -1.66 2.62
N PHE A 151 -11.92 -0.85 3.64
CA PHE A 151 -12.92 0.02 4.25
C PHE A 151 -13.60 0.92 3.21
N ILE A 152 -12.82 1.63 2.40
CA ILE A 152 -13.34 2.51 1.34
C ILE A 152 -14.10 1.68 0.30
N GLY A 153 -13.52 0.57 -0.16
CA GLY A 153 -14.11 -0.30 -1.18
C GLY A 153 -15.45 -0.92 -0.75
N TYR A 154 -15.65 -1.22 0.53
CA TYR A 154 -16.94 -1.70 1.08
C TYR A 154 -17.91 -0.57 1.45
N SER A 155 -17.43 0.66 1.62
CA SER A 155 -18.27 1.77 2.08
C SER A 155 -18.91 2.58 0.95
N MET A 156 -18.34 2.57 -0.25
CA MET A 156 -18.71 3.51 -1.32
C MET A 156 -18.88 2.84 -2.69
N PRO A 157 -19.64 3.46 -3.63
CA PRO A 157 -19.64 3.09 -5.05
C PRO A 157 -18.28 3.37 -5.71
N SER A 158 -18.02 2.77 -6.88
CA SER A 158 -16.70 2.84 -7.55
C SER A 158 -16.20 4.26 -7.77
N LYS A 159 -17.06 5.16 -8.25
CA LYS A 159 -16.69 6.58 -8.44
C LYS A 159 -16.28 7.27 -7.14
N GLY A 160 -16.97 6.96 -6.03
CA GLY A 160 -16.64 7.50 -4.71
C GLY A 160 -15.35 6.92 -4.15
N ALA A 161 -15.15 5.60 -4.31
CA ALA A 161 -13.94 4.92 -3.87
C ALA A 161 -12.68 5.46 -4.57
N ILE A 162 -12.76 5.74 -5.88
CA ILE A 162 -11.67 6.38 -6.65
C ILE A 162 -11.31 7.73 -6.02
N ALA A 163 -12.29 8.64 -5.89
CA ALA A 163 -12.04 9.99 -5.39
C ALA A 163 -11.51 10.00 -3.95
N VAL A 164 -12.15 9.24 -3.05
CA VAL A 164 -11.78 9.23 -1.63
C VAL A 164 -10.42 8.58 -1.40
N SER A 165 -10.11 7.47 -2.08
CA SER A 165 -8.80 6.82 -1.92
C SER A 165 -7.65 7.74 -2.35
N GLN A 166 -7.82 8.52 -3.43
CA GLN A 166 -6.83 9.50 -3.88
C GLN A 166 -6.68 10.68 -2.92
N VAL A 167 -7.79 11.26 -2.47
CA VAL A 167 -7.81 12.38 -1.51
C VAL A 167 -7.22 11.98 -0.17
N VAL A 168 -7.33 10.72 0.24
CA VAL A 168 -6.70 10.20 1.45
C VAL A 168 -5.22 9.88 1.22
N PHE A 169 -4.89 9.27 0.08
CA PHE A 169 -3.54 8.80 -0.23
C PHE A 169 -2.51 9.92 -0.26
N PHE A 170 -2.74 10.98 -1.05
CA PHE A 170 -1.72 12.01 -1.28
C PHE A 170 -1.37 12.80 -0.01
N PRO A 171 -2.34 13.29 0.79
CA PRO A 171 -2.02 13.95 2.06
C PRO A 171 -1.27 13.04 3.02
N LEU A 172 -1.66 11.76 3.14
CA LEU A 172 -0.92 10.81 3.98
C LEU A 172 0.51 10.63 3.48
N ALA A 173 0.72 10.47 2.18
CA ALA A 173 2.05 10.29 1.61
C ALA A 173 2.95 11.53 1.76
N ILE A 174 2.39 12.73 1.58
CA ILE A 174 3.10 14.01 1.72
C ILE A 174 3.39 14.28 3.20
N LEU A 175 2.37 14.33 4.05
CA LEU A 175 2.49 14.68 5.47
C LEU A 175 3.26 13.60 6.26
N GLY A 176 3.28 12.35 5.79
CA GLY A 176 4.12 11.28 6.33
C GLY A 176 5.61 11.40 6.00
N GLY A 177 5.98 12.31 5.09
CA GLY A 177 7.34 12.54 4.65
C GLY A 177 7.86 11.50 3.66
N LEU A 178 6.98 10.89 2.84
CA LEU A 178 7.39 9.91 1.83
C LEU A 178 7.91 10.59 0.55
N LEU A 179 7.23 11.66 0.08
CA LEU A 179 7.65 12.38 -1.13
C LEU A 179 8.70 13.46 -0.82
N LEU A 180 8.51 14.18 0.28
CA LEU A 180 9.32 15.34 0.64
C LEU A 180 9.97 15.13 2.01
N PRO A 181 11.24 15.54 2.20
CA PRO A 181 11.88 15.51 3.50
C PRO A 181 11.10 16.35 4.52
N LEU A 182 10.79 15.80 5.69
CA LEU A 182 10.07 16.52 6.75
C LEU A 182 10.80 17.77 7.22
N GLN A 183 12.13 17.82 7.09
CA GLN A 183 12.94 18.98 7.47
C GLN A 183 12.59 20.23 6.65
N MET A 184 11.99 20.06 5.47
CA MET A 184 11.54 21.15 4.60
C MET A 184 10.11 21.61 4.95
N MET A 185 9.42 20.91 5.85
CA MET A 185 8.04 21.22 6.22
C MET A 185 7.97 22.09 7.48
N PRO A 186 6.89 22.90 7.65
CA PRO A 186 6.67 23.66 8.88
C PRO A 186 6.68 22.77 10.12
N SER A 187 7.14 23.30 11.25
CA SER A 187 7.28 22.57 12.53
C SER A 187 5.99 21.85 12.95
N PHE A 188 4.84 22.50 12.78
CA PHE A 188 3.53 21.91 13.06
C PHE A 188 3.28 20.61 12.25
N VAL A 189 3.67 20.58 10.98
CA VAL A 189 3.52 19.39 10.12
C VAL A 189 4.47 18.29 10.58
N GLN A 190 5.69 18.62 10.99
CA GLN A 190 6.64 17.65 11.53
C GLN A 190 6.09 16.96 12.78
N THR A 191 5.48 17.73 13.69
CA THR A 191 4.82 17.18 14.88
C THR A 191 3.61 16.33 14.52
N LEU A 192 2.74 16.83 13.64
CA LEU A 192 1.54 16.09 13.21
C LEU A 192 1.89 14.78 12.51
N SER A 193 2.99 14.75 11.76
CA SER A 193 3.42 13.56 11.02
C SER A 193 3.57 12.34 11.92
N LEU A 194 4.01 12.49 13.17
CA LEU A 194 4.20 11.41 14.13
C LEU A 194 2.90 10.66 14.47
N PHE A 195 1.76 11.29 14.21
CA PHE A 195 0.43 10.73 14.44
C PHE A 195 -0.22 10.15 13.17
N LEU A 196 0.49 10.18 12.04
CA LEU A 196 0.00 9.62 10.78
C LEU A 196 0.50 8.18 10.57
N PRO A 197 -0.34 7.27 10.04
CA PRO A 197 0.09 5.89 9.77
C PRO A 197 1.20 5.83 8.73
N SER A 198 1.24 6.78 7.78
CA SER A 198 2.29 6.87 6.74
C SER A 198 3.66 7.18 7.30
N ARG A 199 3.75 7.95 8.39
CA ARG A 199 5.02 8.21 9.08
C ARG A 199 5.53 6.95 9.75
N GLY A 200 4.68 6.26 10.52
CA GLY A 200 5.06 5.01 11.17
C GLY A 200 5.44 3.91 10.18
N ALA A 201 4.70 3.81 9.07
CA ALA A 201 5.03 2.92 7.96
C ALA A 201 6.40 3.27 7.35
N GLY A 202 6.68 4.56 7.14
CA GLY A 202 7.99 5.05 6.68
C GLY A 202 9.11 4.67 7.65
N GLU A 203 8.94 4.94 8.95
CA GLU A 203 9.92 4.59 9.99
C GLU A 203 10.26 3.10 10.01
N LEU A 204 9.25 2.23 9.86
CA LEU A 204 9.45 0.79 9.80
C LEU A 204 10.28 0.36 8.58
N VAL A 205 9.94 0.89 7.39
CA VAL A 205 10.67 0.57 6.15
C VAL A 205 12.08 1.15 6.18
N TRP A 206 12.25 2.41 6.60
CA TRP A 206 13.56 3.05 6.68
C TRP A 206 14.47 2.35 7.66
N TRP A 207 13.97 1.93 8.83
CA TRP A 207 14.74 1.13 9.77
C TRP A 207 15.22 -0.17 9.14
N ALA A 208 14.35 -0.89 8.42
CA ALA A 208 14.72 -2.15 7.79
C ALA A 208 15.83 -1.98 6.73
N VAL A 209 15.70 -0.97 5.86
CA VAL A 209 16.66 -0.77 4.75
C VAL A 209 17.95 -0.04 5.16
N THR A 210 17.90 0.85 6.16
CA THR A 210 19.07 1.65 6.59
C THR A 210 19.69 1.19 7.91
N GLY A 211 18.89 0.64 8.83
CA GLY A 211 19.33 0.27 10.18
C GLY A 211 19.32 1.41 11.19
N VAL A 212 18.96 2.61 10.75
CA VAL A 212 18.77 3.75 11.64
C VAL A 212 17.56 3.47 12.52
N ALA A 213 17.70 3.70 13.82
CA ALA A 213 16.63 3.46 14.79
C ALA A 213 15.37 4.27 14.43
N PRO A 214 14.18 3.64 14.45
CA PRO A 214 12.95 4.29 14.09
C PRO A 214 12.44 5.19 15.23
N ASN A 215 11.59 6.15 14.90
CA ASN A 215 10.82 6.87 15.92
C ASN A 215 9.76 5.94 16.55
N VAL A 216 9.93 5.62 17.83
CA VAL A 216 9.03 4.71 18.57
C VAL A 216 7.58 5.22 18.60
N THR A 217 7.37 6.53 18.75
CA THR A 217 6.03 7.13 18.76
C THR A 217 5.30 6.83 17.46
N ALA A 218 5.98 7.01 16.32
CA ALA A 218 5.39 6.73 15.01
C ALA A 218 5.04 5.25 14.82
N LEU A 219 5.84 4.32 15.35
CA LEU A 219 5.55 2.88 15.32
C LEU A 219 4.34 2.51 16.19
N VAL A 220 4.22 3.11 17.38
CA VAL A 220 3.05 2.93 18.26
C VAL A 220 1.80 3.49 17.56
N THR A 221 1.90 4.66 16.94
CA THR A 221 0.80 5.23 16.16
C THR A 221 0.39 4.32 15.00
N LEU A 222 1.35 3.71 14.29
CA LEU A 222 1.06 2.75 13.23
C LEU A 222 0.23 1.57 13.76
N ALA A 223 0.63 0.99 14.89
CA ALA A 223 -0.10 -0.10 15.52
C ALA A 223 -1.52 0.31 15.94
N ALA A 224 -1.68 1.51 16.51
CA ALA A 224 -2.98 2.06 16.87
C ALA A 224 -3.89 2.24 15.65
N TRP A 225 -3.36 2.78 14.55
CA TRP A 225 -4.10 2.92 13.29
C TRP A 225 -4.50 1.59 12.68
N ILE A 226 -3.65 0.55 12.77
CA ILE A 226 -4.02 -0.79 12.32
C ILE A 226 -5.26 -1.28 13.09
N ALA A 227 -5.29 -1.15 14.42
CA ALA A 227 -6.43 -1.56 15.22
C ALA A 227 -7.72 -0.79 14.87
N VAL A 228 -7.62 0.55 14.75
CA VAL A 228 -8.76 1.41 14.42
C VAL A 228 -9.30 1.10 13.02
N ILE A 229 -8.44 1.02 12.02
CA ILE A 229 -8.86 0.79 10.63
C ILE A 229 -9.35 -0.65 10.45
N ALA A 230 -8.77 -1.62 11.16
CA ALA A 230 -9.28 -2.99 11.16
C ALA A 230 -10.73 -3.06 11.67
N ALA A 231 -11.04 -2.35 12.77
CA ALA A 231 -12.41 -2.27 13.29
C ALA A 231 -13.36 -1.62 12.29
N LEU A 232 -12.94 -0.52 11.64
CA LEU A 232 -13.73 0.17 10.61
C LEU A 232 -13.95 -0.72 9.37
N ALA A 233 -12.92 -1.41 8.89
CA ALA A 233 -13.01 -2.32 7.75
C ALA A 233 -13.94 -3.51 8.04
N ALA A 234 -13.84 -4.10 9.23
CA ALA A 234 -14.74 -5.17 9.67
C ALA A 234 -16.20 -4.68 9.77
N TRP A 235 -16.42 -3.47 10.30
CA TRP A 235 -17.74 -2.85 10.34
C TRP A 235 -18.31 -2.62 8.94
N ALA A 236 -17.53 -2.05 8.02
CA ALA A 236 -17.96 -1.81 6.65
C ALA A 236 -18.30 -3.10 5.90
N TYR A 237 -17.48 -4.14 6.10
CA TYR A 237 -17.72 -5.47 5.54
C TYR A 237 -19.06 -6.07 6.02
N ARG A 238 -19.30 -6.08 7.34
CA ARG A 238 -20.56 -6.60 7.91
C ARG A 238 -21.79 -5.79 7.47
N ARG A 239 -21.65 -4.47 7.34
CA ARG A 239 -22.72 -3.59 6.86
C ARG A 239 -23.09 -3.86 5.39
N ASP A 240 -22.10 -4.18 4.56
CA ASP A 240 -22.33 -4.58 3.17
C ASP A 240 -23.10 -5.90 3.08
N GLU A 241 -22.76 -6.89 3.93
CA GLU A 241 -23.49 -8.15 4.00
C GLU A 241 -24.96 -7.95 4.42
N GLY A 242 -25.22 -7.12 5.44
CA GLY A 242 -26.59 -6.93 5.97
C GLY A 242 -27.55 -6.09 5.10
N ARG A 243 -27.06 -5.32 4.10
CA ARG A 243 -27.90 -4.41 3.30
C ARG A 243 -28.46 -4.98 2.00
N ARG A 244 -27.83 -6.02 1.46
CA ARG A 244 -28.20 -6.60 0.15
C ARG A 244 -28.92 -7.94 0.28
N PHE A 245 -29.02 -8.49 1.49
CA PHE A 245 -29.53 -9.83 1.76
C PHE A 245 -30.41 -9.93 3.02
N ALA A 246 -31.01 -8.80 3.44
CA ALA A 246 -32.11 -8.76 4.41
C ALA A 246 -33.44 -8.58 3.67
#